data_AF-A0A352YTP6-F1
#
_entry.id   AF-A0A352YTP6-F1
#
_cell.length_a   1.000
_cell.length_b   1.000
_cell.length_c   1.000
_cell.angle_alpha   90.00
_cell.angle_beta   90.00
_cell.angle_gamma   90.00
#
_symmetry.space_group_name_H-M   'P 1'
#
loop_
_entity.id
_entity.type
_entity.pdbx_description
1 polymer ?
#
loop_
_entity_poly.entity_id
_entity_poly.type
_entity_poly.pdbx_seq_one_letter_code
_entity_poly.pdbx_strand_id
1 'polypeptide(L)'
;MKTTKLNTLTKTMFLGVLATMMIFSFHSCAQKALFLTSSVVPAAQGEVTLKKDKNNNYVIKMQISNLAEVHRLQPPKKGYVVWMEADRGLTRNIGLITSSNKLNVTFETIATLRPTRIFITAEEDEGVQYPGSMVVLTTGRL
;
A
#
# COMPACT_ATOMS: atom_id res chain seq x y z
N MET A 1 14.21 -47.31 -38.81
CA MET A 1 13.62 -46.22 -38.00
C MET A 1 12.71 -46.84 -36.94
N LYS A 2 13.17 -47.03 -35.70
CA LYS A 2 12.41 -47.69 -34.64
C LYS A 2 11.56 -46.66 -33.90
N THR A 3 10.24 -46.87 -33.87
CA THR A 3 9.28 -46.02 -33.17
C THR A 3 9.14 -46.49 -31.72
N THR A 4 9.60 -45.65 -30.79
CA THR A 4 9.51 -45.90 -29.35
C THR A 4 8.06 -45.70 -28.89
N LYS A 5 7.34 -46.79 -28.57
CA LYS A 5 5.98 -46.71 -28.01
C LYS A 5 6.07 -46.31 -26.53
N LEU A 6 5.72 -45.05 -26.23
CA LEU A 6 5.64 -44.53 -24.87
C LEU A 6 4.44 -45.17 -24.13
N ASN A 7 4.72 -45.86 -23.02
CA ASN A 7 3.76 -46.68 -22.26
C ASN A 7 2.65 -45.81 -21.64
N THR A 8 1.39 -46.24 -21.73
CA THR A 8 0.21 -45.53 -21.21
C THR A 8 0.31 -45.23 -19.71
N LEU A 9 0.99 -46.09 -18.94
CA LEU A 9 1.26 -45.89 -17.51
C LEU A 9 2.17 -44.69 -17.23
N THR A 10 3.16 -44.45 -18.10
CA THR A 10 4.06 -43.30 -17.97
C THR A 10 3.35 -41.99 -18.34
N LYS A 11 2.38 -42.03 -19.25
CA LYS A 11 1.56 -40.86 -19.61
C LYS A 11 0.62 -40.44 -18.49
N THR A 12 -0.05 -41.38 -17.81
CA THR A 12 -0.94 -41.06 -16.67
C THR A 12 -0.16 -40.56 -15.46
N MET A 13 1.05 -41.09 -15.22
CA MET A 13 1.92 -40.61 -14.15
C MET A 13 2.45 -39.19 -14.42
N PHE A 14 2.87 -38.89 -15.66
CA PHE A 14 3.24 -37.53 -16.08
C PHE A 14 2.06 -36.54 -16.00
N LEU A 15 0.86 -36.97 -16.37
CA LEU A 15 -0.35 -36.13 -16.30
C LEU A 15 -0.75 -35.85 -14.85
N GLY A 16 -0.59 -36.83 -13.95
CA GLY A 16 -0.78 -36.67 -12.51
C GLY A 16 0.18 -35.65 -11.92
N VAL A 17 1.49 -35.77 -12.19
CA VAL A 17 2.52 -34.83 -11.68
C VAL A 17 2.32 -33.41 -12.21
N LEU A 18 1.92 -33.25 -13.47
CA LEU A 18 1.63 -31.94 -14.06
C LEU A 18 0.40 -31.28 -13.42
N ALA A 19 -0.61 -32.07 -13.03
CA ALA A 19 -1.79 -31.59 -12.31
C ALA A 19 -1.47 -31.17 -10.86
N THR A 20 -0.61 -31.90 -10.14
CA THR A 20 -0.21 -31.55 -8.76
C THR A 20 0.68 -30.31 -8.71
N MET A 21 1.52 -30.08 -9.72
CA MET A 21 2.41 -28.92 -9.79
C MET A 21 1.66 -27.59 -10.03
N MET A 22 0.43 -27.66 -10.56
CA MET A 22 -0.41 -26.48 -10.80
C MET A 22 -1.07 -25.94 -9.51
N ILE A 23 -1.20 -26.76 -8.47
CA ILE A 23 -1.91 -26.42 -7.21
C ILE A 23 -1.07 -25.49 -6.29
N PHE A 24 0.25 -25.40 -6.48
CA PHE A 24 1.13 -24.54 -5.66
C PHE A 24 1.26 -23.09 -6.15
N SER A 25 0.40 -22.65 -7.06
CA SER A 25 0.53 -21.36 -7.73
C SER A 25 -0.02 -20.19 -6.90
N PHE A 26 0.90 -19.48 -6.22
CA PHE A 26 0.87 -18.06 -5.84
C PHE A 26 -0.05 -17.60 -4.68
N HIS A 27 0.40 -17.79 -3.44
CA HIS A 27 -0.05 -16.96 -2.31
C HIS A 27 0.67 -15.61 -2.30
N SER A 28 0.21 -14.65 -3.11
CA SER A 28 0.57 -13.24 -2.93
C SER A 28 -0.35 -12.65 -1.85
N CYS A 29 0.08 -12.72 -0.59
CA CYS A 29 -0.66 -12.14 0.53
C CYS A 29 -0.50 -10.61 0.49
N ALA A 30 -1.56 -9.90 0.14
CA ALA A 30 -1.64 -8.46 0.34
C ALA A 30 -2.04 -8.19 1.79
N GLN A 31 -1.34 -7.29 2.46
CA GLN A 31 -1.68 -6.87 3.80
C GLN A 31 -2.53 -5.61 3.73
N LYS A 32 -3.65 -5.59 4.46
CA LYS A 32 -4.51 -4.42 4.58
C LYS A 32 -4.48 -3.87 6.00
N ALA A 33 -4.53 -2.56 6.13
CA ALA A 33 -4.66 -1.87 7.40
C ALA A 33 -5.58 -0.66 7.25
N LEU A 34 -6.41 -0.42 8.27
CA LEU A 34 -7.27 0.76 8.32
C LEU A 34 -6.52 1.93 8.97
N PHE A 35 -6.88 3.14 8.56
CA PHE A 35 -6.52 4.32 9.33
C PHE A 35 -7.31 4.34 10.64
N LEU A 36 -6.64 4.80 11.70
CA LEU A 36 -7.27 5.07 12.99
C LEU A 36 -8.16 6.32 12.87
N THR A 37 -9.15 6.42 13.75
CA THR A 37 -10.02 7.60 13.83
C THR A 37 -9.19 8.85 14.13
N SER A 38 -9.33 9.86 13.27
CA SER A 38 -8.63 11.13 13.41
C SER A 38 -9.34 12.07 14.39
N SER A 39 -8.58 12.79 15.21
CA SER A 39 -9.09 13.93 15.97
C SER A 39 -9.19 15.21 15.11
N VAL A 40 -8.44 15.30 14.01
CA VAL A 40 -8.40 16.46 13.12
C VAL A 40 -9.50 16.38 12.05
N VAL A 41 -9.73 15.18 11.51
CA VAL A 41 -10.74 14.91 10.48
C VAL A 41 -11.58 13.67 10.83
N PRO A 42 -12.46 13.72 11.85
CA PRO A 42 -13.15 12.53 12.37
C PRO A 42 -14.02 11.77 11.36
N ALA A 43 -14.51 12.46 10.32
CA ALA A 43 -15.31 11.85 9.26
C ALA A 43 -14.49 11.05 8.25
N ALA A 44 -13.17 11.30 8.18
CA ALA A 44 -12.30 10.65 7.21
C ALA A 44 -12.11 9.18 7.55
N GLN A 45 -12.27 8.33 6.55
CA GLN A 45 -12.11 6.89 6.64
C GLN A 45 -11.19 6.43 5.52
N GLY A 46 -10.33 5.46 5.77
CA GLY A 46 -9.51 4.93 4.70
C GLY A 46 -8.75 3.67 5.06
N GLU A 47 -8.18 3.08 4.03
CA GLU A 47 -7.36 1.89 4.12
C GLU A 47 -6.05 2.04 3.36
N VAL A 48 -5.05 1.30 3.82
CA VAL A 48 -3.76 1.10 3.17
C VAL A 48 -3.64 -0.38 2.83
N THR A 49 -3.32 -0.67 1.58
CA THR A 49 -2.96 -2.00 1.09
C THR A 49 -1.47 -2.02 0.77
N LEU A 50 -0.75 -2.97 1.37
CA LEU A 50 0.64 -3.26 1.09
C LEU A 50 0.76 -4.57 0.32
N LYS A 51 1.48 -4.55 -0.81
CA LYS A 51 1.74 -5.74 -1.62
C LYS A 51 3.18 -5.73 -2.11
N LYS A 52 3.80 -6.91 -2.21
CA LYS A 52 5.09 -7.04 -2.90
C LYS A 52 4.89 -7.13 -4.41
N ASP A 53 5.66 -6.35 -5.17
CA ASP A 53 5.75 -6.48 -6.63
C ASP A 53 6.70 -7.63 -7.04
N LYS A 54 6.90 -7.81 -8.35
CA LYS A 54 7.78 -8.84 -8.91
C LYS A 54 9.27 -8.61 -8.59
N ASN A 55 9.64 -7.39 -8.22
CA ASN A 55 10.99 -6.96 -7.91
C ASN A 55 11.24 -6.90 -6.39
N ASN A 56 10.31 -7.44 -5.58
CA ASN A 56 10.32 -7.40 -4.11
C ASN A 56 10.23 -5.99 -3.49
N ASN A 57 9.76 -4.99 -4.24
CA ASN A 57 9.38 -3.69 -3.69
C ASN A 57 7.98 -3.76 -3.07
N TYR A 58 7.71 -2.88 -2.12
CA TYR A 58 6.42 -2.71 -1.50
C TYR A 58 5.60 -1.67 -2.28
N VAL A 59 4.56 -2.13 -2.94
CA VAL A 59 3.48 -1.29 -3.48
C VAL A 59 2.59 -0.88 -2.32
N ILE A 60 2.50 0.42 -2.11
CA ILE A 60 1.69 1.06 -1.06
C ILE A 60 0.52 1.73 -1.77
N LYS A 61 -0.68 1.19 -1.58
CA LYS A 61 -1.91 1.76 -2.12
C LYS A 61 -2.79 2.26 -0.99
N MET A 62 -3.32 3.46 -1.14
CA MET A 62 -4.14 4.11 -0.13
C MET A 62 -5.44 4.61 -0.76
N GLN A 63 -6.54 4.42 -0.05
CA GLN A 63 -7.86 4.92 -0.42
C GLN A 63 -8.49 5.59 0.79
N ILE A 64 -8.89 6.84 0.66
CA ILE A 64 -9.50 7.64 1.73
C ILE A 64 -10.78 8.29 1.20
N SER A 65 -11.81 8.28 2.02
CA SER A 65 -13.08 8.95 1.82
C SER A 65 -13.33 9.97 2.92
N ASN A 66 -14.09 11.01 2.59
CA ASN A 66 -14.46 12.11 3.49
C ASN A 66 -13.26 12.85 4.09
N LEU A 67 -12.15 12.92 3.37
CA LEU A 67 -11.01 13.73 3.77
C LEU A 67 -11.38 15.21 3.60
N ALA A 68 -11.32 15.99 4.68
CA ALA A 68 -11.60 17.42 4.62
C ALA A 68 -10.63 18.12 3.68
N GLU A 69 -11.10 19.16 2.98
CA GLU A 69 -10.20 19.99 2.17
C GLU A 69 -9.15 20.66 3.06
N VAL A 70 -7.88 20.64 2.63
CA VAL A 70 -6.74 21.07 3.45
C VAL A 70 -6.82 22.54 3.90
N HIS A 71 -7.41 23.41 3.08
CA HIS A 71 -7.64 24.82 3.40
C HIS A 71 -8.78 25.05 4.41
N ARG A 72 -9.59 24.02 4.71
CA ARG A 72 -10.67 24.07 5.70
C ARG A 72 -10.24 23.58 7.09
N LEU A 73 -8.99 23.10 7.22
CA LEU A 73 -8.41 22.75 8.50
C LEU A 73 -8.20 23.98 9.37
N GLN A 74 -7.98 23.75 10.66
CA GLN A 74 -7.68 24.82 11.63
C GLN A 74 -6.38 24.48 12.39
N PRO A 75 -5.29 25.27 12.20
CA PRO A 75 -5.14 26.29 11.15
C PRO A 75 -5.19 25.70 9.73
N PRO A 76 -5.53 26.52 8.71
CA PRO A 76 -5.52 26.07 7.32
C PRO A 76 -4.09 25.70 6.88
N LYS A 77 -3.99 24.77 5.92
CA LYS A 77 -2.74 24.26 5.35
C LYS A 77 -2.83 24.23 3.83
N LYS A 78 -1.70 23.97 3.15
CA LYS A 78 -1.62 23.98 1.67
C LYS A 78 -1.74 22.61 1.04
N GLY A 79 -1.17 21.58 1.68
CA GLY A 79 -1.10 20.24 1.10
C GLY A 79 -1.13 19.12 2.14
N TYR A 80 -1.48 17.93 1.68
CA TYR A 80 -1.36 16.71 2.49
C TYR A 80 -0.17 15.90 2.02
N VAL A 81 0.78 15.62 2.91
CA VAL A 81 1.97 14.82 2.63
C VAL A 81 1.81 13.44 3.25
N VAL A 82 2.10 12.40 2.46
CA VAL A 82 2.07 11.01 2.89
C VAL A 82 3.47 10.59 3.34
N TRP A 83 3.53 10.01 4.52
CA TRP A 83 4.76 9.54 5.15
C TRP A 83 4.70 8.04 5.40
N MET A 84 5.86 7.39 5.26
CA MET A 84 6.08 6.05 5.80
C MET A 84 7.08 6.10 6.94
N GLU A 85 6.82 5.34 7.99
CA GLU A 85 7.87 4.85 8.89
C GLU A 85 8.28 3.45 8.44
N ALA A 86 9.57 3.18 8.46
CA ALA A 86 10.15 1.86 8.24
C ALA A 86 10.93 1.41 9.49
N ASP A 87 11.39 0.15 9.44
CA ASP A 87 12.24 -0.42 10.47
C ASP A 87 13.39 0.52 10.87
N ARG A 88 13.71 0.53 12.17
CA ARG A 88 14.69 1.43 12.81
C ARG A 88 14.25 2.90 12.92
N GLY A 89 12.96 3.18 12.73
CA GLY A 89 12.39 4.52 12.96
C GLY A 89 12.67 5.51 11.82
N LEU A 90 12.99 5.00 10.63
CA LEU A 90 13.25 5.85 9.48
C LEU A 90 11.93 6.38 8.92
N THR A 91 11.73 7.69 8.96
CA THR A 91 10.59 8.36 8.36
C THR A 91 10.95 8.94 6.99
N ARG A 92 10.11 8.69 5.99
CA ARG A 92 10.29 9.18 4.61
C ARG A 92 9.00 9.76 4.05
N ASN A 93 9.12 10.90 3.39
CA ASN A 93 8.07 11.44 2.52
C ASN A 93 7.96 10.50 1.32
N ILE A 94 6.76 9.97 1.07
CA ILE A 94 6.50 9.05 -0.04
C ILE A 94 5.59 9.64 -1.12
N GLY A 95 5.15 10.89 -0.94
CA GLY A 95 4.43 11.65 -1.95
C GLY A 95 3.41 12.63 -1.37
N LEU A 96 2.94 13.51 -2.25
CA LEU A 96 1.85 14.44 -1.96
C LEU A 96 0.51 13.84 -2.41
N ILE A 97 -0.55 14.12 -1.66
CA ILE A 97 -1.92 13.82 -2.09
C ILE A 97 -2.38 14.88 -3.09
N THR A 98 -2.50 14.48 -4.35
CA THR A 98 -3.21 15.25 -5.37
C THR A 98 -4.66 14.77 -5.42
N SER A 99 -5.60 15.61 -4.99
CA SER A 99 -7.02 15.22 -4.99
C SER A 99 -7.62 15.37 -6.39
N SER A 100 -8.25 14.31 -6.91
CA SER A 100 -9.03 14.35 -8.15
C SER A 100 -10.52 14.62 -7.92
N ASN A 101 -11.03 14.27 -6.73
CA ASN A 101 -12.41 14.46 -6.29
C ASN A 101 -12.38 14.97 -4.84
N LYS A 102 -12.94 16.16 -4.58
CA LYS A 102 -12.75 16.99 -3.37
C LYS A 102 -12.62 16.26 -2.01
N LEU A 103 -13.31 15.13 -1.80
CA LEU A 103 -13.33 14.39 -0.53
C LEU A 103 -12.76 12.95 -0.61
N ASN A 104 -12.49 12.44 -1.81
CA ASN A 104 -12.04 11.06 -2.02
C ASN A 104 -10.65 11.06 -2.66
N VAL A 105 -9.73 10.35 -2.03
CA VAL A 105 -8.33 10.28 -2.42
C VAL A 105 -7.96 8.84 -2.74
N THR A 106 -7.30 8.65 -3.88
CA THR A 106 -6.55 7.42 -4.18
C THR A 106 -5.10 7.81 -4.37
N PHE A 107 -4.20 7.08 -3.72
CA PHE A 107 -2.76 7.31 -3.78
C PHE A 107 -2.05 5.97 -3.92
N GLU A 108 -1.03 5.92 -4.76
CA GLU A 108 -0.23 4.71 -5.00
C GLU A 108 1.23 5.08 -5.18
N THR A 109 2.12 4.36 -4.51
CA THR A 109 3.57 4.55 -4.61
C THR A 109 4.30 3.23 -4.35
N ILE A 110 5.61 3.22 -4.62
CA ILE A 110 6.48 2.06 -4.40
C ILE A 110 7.62 2.43 -3.45
N ALA A 111 7.95 1.52 -2.54
CA ALA A 111 9.06 1.66 -1.61
C ALA A 111 9.91 0.38 -1.58
N THR A 112 11.23 0.53 -1.46
CA THR A 112 12.13 -0.61 -1.29
C THR A 112 12.12 -1.15 0.14
N LEU A 113 11.91 -0.28 1.13
CA LEU A 113 11.82 -0.64 2.53
C LEU A 113 10.39 -1.02 2.91
N ARG A 114 10.24 -1.95 3.86
CA ARG A 114 8.94 -2.33 4.40
C ARG A 114 8.41 -1.22 5.31
N PRO A 115 7.21 -0.67 5.05
CA PRO A 115 6.59 0.27 5.98
C PRO A 115 6.05 -0.46 7.21
N THR A 116 6.32 0.10 8.38
CA THR A 116 5.77 -0.31 9.69
C THR A 116 4.60 0.57 10.12
N ARG A 117 4.44 1.74 9.49
CA ARG A 117 3.32 2.68 9.69
C ARG A 117 3.22 3.59 8.47
N ILE A 118 1.99 3.92 8.07
CA ILE A 118 1.70 4.99 7.11
C ILE A 118 0.90 6.07 7.82
N PHE A 119 1.24 7.32 7.58
CA PHE A 119 0.52 8.46 8.14
C PHE A 119 0.55 9.66 7.20
N ILE A 120 -0.37 10.59 7.42
CA ILE A 120 -0.55 11.80 6.61
C ILE A 120 -0.46 13.00 7.52
N THR A 121 0.26 14.02 7.09
CA THR A 121 0.26 15.34 7.73
C THR A 121 -0.33 16.39 6.81
N ALA A 122 -0.85 17.46 7.39
CA ALA A 122 -1.20 18.67 6.66
C ALA A 122 -0.07 19.69 6.79
N GLU A 123 0.47 20.12 5.66
CA GLU A 123 1.71 20.90 5.55
C GLU A 123 1.49 22.26 4.89
N GLU A 124 2.38 23.20 5.22
CA GLU A 124 2.42 24.54 4.63
C GLU A 124 3.21 24.59 3.33
N ASP A 125 4.13 23.64 3.15
CA ASP A 125 5.00 23.44 1.99
C ASP A 125 4.96 21.96 1.59
N GLU A 126 4.91 21.70 0.30
CA GLU A 126 4.83 20.36 -0.28
C GLU A 126 6.20 19.66 -0.33
N GLY A 127 7.30 20.42 -0.24
CA GLY A 127 8.69 19.94 -0.30
C GLY A 127 9.33 19.61 1.05
N VAL A 128 8.54 19.48 2.12
CA VAL A 128 9.04 19.27 3.49
C VAL A 128 9.86 17.98 3.63
N GLN A 129 11.00 18.10 4.33
CA GLN A 129 11.91 16.99 4.61
C GLN A 129 11.55 16.21 5.87
N TYR A 130 10.76 16.83 6.75
CA TYR A 130 10.32 16.26 8.02
C TYR A 130 8.82 16.49 8.20
N PRO A 131 8.10 15.54 8.83
CA PRO A 131 6.68 15.72 9.09
C PRO A 131 6.43 16.89 10.04
N GLY A 132 5.44 17.71 9.72
CA GLY A 132 4.89 18.73 10.59
C GLY A 132 4.11 18.14 11.76
N SER A 133 3.64 19.02 12.64
CA SER A 133 2.95 18.63 13.88
C SER A 133 1.50 18.18 13.68
N MET A 134 0.86 18.55 12.57
CA MET A 134 -0.55 18.23 12.30
C MET A 134 -0.67 16.88 11.59
N VAL A 135 -0.66 15.80 12.36
CA VAL A 135 -0.97 14.45 11.84
C VAL A 135 -2.48 14.31 11.66
N VAL A 136 -2.89 14.02 10.43
CA VAL A 136 -4.29 14.02 9.98
C VAL A 136 -4.85 12.60 10.01
N LEU A 137 -4.09 11.62 9.54
CA LEU A 137 -4.46 10.21 9.56
C LEU A 137 -3.22 9.37 9.85
N THR A 138 -3.39 8.26 10.57
CA THR A 138 -2.30 7.32 10.83
C THR A 138 -2.83 5.90 10.97
N THR A 139 -2.10 4.92 10.46
CA THR A 139 -2.43 3.51 10.68
C THR A 139 -1.94 3.08 12.07
N GLY A 140 -2.48 1.95 12.55
CA GLY A 140 -1.76 1.17 13.55
C GLY A 140 -0.40 0.68 13.03
N ARG A 141 0.33 -0.08 13.85
CA ARG A 141 1.51 -0.78 13.34
C ARG A 141 1.10 -1.84 12.31
N LEU A 142 1.84 -1.88 11.21
CA LEU A 142 1.73 -2.82 10.11
C LEU A 142 2.67 -4.01 10.34
#